data_AF-A0A7C6MRQ5-F1
#
_entry.id   AF-A0A7C6MRQ5-F1
#
_cell.length_a   1.000
_cell.length_b   1.000
_cell.length_c   1.000
_cell.angle_alpha   90.00
_cell.angle_beta   90.00
_cell.angle_gamma   90.00
#
_symmetry.space_group_name_H-M   'P 1'
#
loop_
_entity.id
_entity.type
_entity.pdbx_description
1 polymer ?
#
loop_
_entity_poly.entity_id
_entity_poly.type
_entity_poly.pdbx_seq_one_letter_code
_entity_poly.pdbx_strand_id
1 'polypeptide(L)'
;MFLKRFQVIIIGIALLILFSGYVHAHDWKVVHCEIRQVYQGENSILVDCSGEGLRLSLTTDCEILRKGKPTGIASLRPITDKDFQDALIWVNNQGQASYILVNYTVEEEDKGILVKRDIFGKIQ
;
A
#
# COMPACT_ATOMS: atom_id res chain seq x y z
N MET A 1 -45.31 -5.92 37.07
CA MET A 1 -44.10 -5.06 36.99
C MET A 1 -42.88 -5.76 36.37
N PHE A 2 -42.76 -7.09 36.48
CA PHE A 2 -41.65 -7.87 35.92
C PHE A 2 -41.60 -7.92 34.38
N LEU A 3 -42.74 -8.05 33.68
CA LEU A 3 -42.79 -8.13 32.21
C LEU A 3 -42.24 -6.88 31.51
N LYS A 4 -42.49 -5.68 32.07
CA LYS A 4 -41.99 -4.41 31.51
C LYS A 4 -40.47 -4.29 31.62
N ARG A 5 -39.85 -4.91 32.63
CA ARG A 5 -38.39 -4.93 32.81
C ARG A 5 -37.72 -5.85 31.79
N PHE A 6 -38.34 -6.99 31.46
CA PHE A 6 -37.86 -7.89 30.41
C PHE A 6 -37.92 -7.28 29.02
N GLN A 7 -38.98 -6.54 28.69
CA GLN A 7 -39.09 -5.84 27.40
C GLN A 7 -37.97 -4.79 27.21
N VAL A 8 -37.63 -4.04 28.25
CA VAL A 8 -36.55 -3.04 28.19
C VAL A 8 -35.19 -3.71 27.96
N ILE A 9 -34.95 -4.86 28.58
CA ILE A 9 -33.71 -5.63 28.38
C ILE A 9 -33.62 -6.16 26.94
N ILE A 10 -34.70 -6.71 26.41
CA ILE A 10 -34.74 -7.24 25.03
C ILE A 10 -34.53 -6.12 24.01
N ILE A 11 -35.18 -4.97 24.20
CA ILE A 11 -34.98 -3.80 23.35
C ILE A 11 -33.53 -3.29 23.45
N GLY A 12 -32.95 -3.26 24.66
CA GLY A 12 -31.56 -2.87 24.87
C GLY A 12 -30.57 -3.79 24.14
N ILE A 13 -30.80 -5.11 24.18
CA ILE A 13 -29.98 -6.10 23.48
C ILE A 13 -30.14 -5.97 21.96
N ALA A 14 -31.38 -5.80 21.47
CA ALA A 14 -31.64 -5.59 20.05
C ALA A 14 -30.99 -4.30 19.53
N LEU A 15 -30.99 -3.23 20.33
CA LEU A 15 -30.30 -1.98 20.01
C LEU A 15 -28.77 -2.19 19.92
N LEU A 16 -28.20 -2.94 20.86
CA LEU A 16 -26.77 -3.26 20.90
C LEU A 16 -26.30 -4.07 19.68
N ILE A 17 -27.12 -5.01 19.20
CA ILE A 17 -26.82 -5.80 18.00
C ILE A 17 -26.81 -4.92 16.74
N LEU A 18 -27.74 -3.95 16.65
CA LEU A 18 -27.79 -2.99 15.52
C LEU A 18 -26.55 -2.07 15.45
N PHE A 19 -25.89 -1.80 16.58
CA PHE A 19 -24.65 -1.01 16.60
C PHE A 19 -23.38 -1.82 16.35
N SER A 20 -23.43 -3.16 16.41
CA SER A 20 -22.26 -4.02 16.20
C SER A 20 -21.86 -4.21 14.72
N GLY A 21 -22.63 -3.64 13.78
CA GLY A 21 -22.47 -3.84 12.33
C GLY A 21 -21.39 -3.01 11.62
N TYR A 22 -20.63 -2.15 12.31
CA TYR A 22 -19.63 -1.28 11.67
C TYR A 22 -18.20 -1.56 12.16
N VAL A 23 -17.76 -2.80 12.06
CA VAL A 23 -16.33 -3.10 11.97
C VAL A 23 -16.09 -3.70 10.59
N HIS A 24 -16.08 -2.84 9.57
CA HIS A 24 -15.43 -3.20 8.32
C HIS A 24 -13.94 -3.35 8.65
N ALA A 25 -13.48 -4.59 8.77
CA ALA A 25 -12.07 -4.90 8.59
C ALA A 25 -11.68 -4.23 7.26
N HIS A 26 -10.79 -3.24 7.33
CA HIS A 26 -10.22 -2.66 6.13
C HIS A 26 -9.37 -3.77 5.49
N ASP A 27 -9.88 -4.37 4.42
CA ASP A 27 -9.16 -5.34 3.59
C ASP A 27 -8.07 -4.61 2.80
N TRP A 28 -7.09 -4.09 3.53
CA TRP A 28 -5.87 -3.59 2.94
C TRP A 28 -5.08 -4.76 2.39
N LYS A 29 -4.87 -4.74 1.07
CA LYS A 29 -4.02 -5.71 0.40
C LYS A 29 -2.64 -5.10 0.23
N VAL A 30 -1.62 -5.77 0.75
CA VAL A 30 -0.23 -5.43 0.45
C VAL A 30 0.19 -6.19 -0.80
N VAL A 31 0.67 -5.47 -1.81
CA VAL A 31 1.21 -6.05 -3.04
C VAL A 31 2.65 -5.63 -3.25
N HIS A 32 3.48 -6.57 -3.71
CA HIS A 32 4.84 -6.31 -4.15
C HIS A 32 4.84 -6.12 -5.66
N CYS A 33 5.30 -4.95 -6.10
CA CYS A 33 5.26 -4.57 -7.50
C CYS A 33 6.50 -3.75 -7.88
N GLU A 34 6.74 -3.63 -9.18
CA GLU A 34 7.79 -2.79 -9.75
C GLU A 34 7.20 -1.50 -10.33
N ILE A 35 7.77 -0.33 -10.02
CA ILE A 35 7.34 0.95 -10.59
C ILE A 35 7.82 1.07 -12.04
N ARG A 36 6.88 0.99 -13.00
CA ARG A 36 7.15 1.10 -14.45
C ARG A 36 7.09 2.55 -14.95
N GLN A 37 6.14 3.33 -14.45
CA GLN A 37 5.97 4.73 -14.84
C GLN A 37 5.25 5.53 -13.74
N VAL A 38 5.50 6.83 -13.69
CA VAL A 38 4.90 7.74 -12.72
C VAL A 38 4.23 8.91 -13.44
N TYR A 39 2.94 9.12 -13.15
CA TYR A 39 2.14 10.21 -13.71
C TYR A 39 1.86 11.24 -12.61
N GLN A 40 2.85 12.10 -12.34
CA GLN A 40 2.78 13.06 -11.23
C GLN A 40 1.56 13.98 -11.30
N GLY A 41 1.21 14.46 -12.50
CA GLY A 41 0.05 15.34 -12.70
C GLY A 41 -1.31 14.67 -12.46
N GLU A 42 -1.35 13.34 -12.46
CA GLU A 42 -2.57 12.55 -12.28
C GLU A 42 -2.60 11.81 -10.94
N ASN A 43 -1.59 12.02 -10.08
CA ASN A 43 -1.40 11.28 -8.83
C ASN A 43 -1.55 9.76 -8.99
N SER A 44 -0.96 9.20 -10.05
CA SER A 44 -1.05 7.77 -10.37
C SER A 44 0.28 7.19 -10.83
N ILE A 45 0.40 5.88 -10.71
CA ILE A 45 1.59 5.11 -11.08
C ILE A 45 1.19 3.91 -11.95
N LEU A 46 2.03 3.56 -12.92
CA LEU A 46 1.98 2.27 -13.58
C LEU A 46 2.94 1.34 -12.86
N VAL A 47 2.42 0.22 -12.40
CA VAL A 47 3.20 -0.80 -11.70
C VAL A 47 3.06 -2.13 -12.41
N ASP A 48 4.05 -3.00 -12.22
CA ASP A 48 3.96 -4.39 -12.61
C ASP A 48 3.91 -5.24 -11.35
N CYS A 49 2.78 -5.89 -11.12
CA CYS A 49 2.57 -6.79 -10.00
C CYS A 49 2.52 -8.22 -10.56
N SER A 50 3.62 -8.97 -10.47
CA SER A 50 3.69 -10.37 -10.92
C SER A 50 3.54 -10.60 -12.44
N GLY A 51 4.02 -9.66 -13.27
CA GLY A 51 4.02 -9.72 -14.73
C GLY A 51 2.85 -9.00 -15.39
N GLU A 52 1.91 -8.46 -14.61
CA GLU A 52 0.76 -7.70 -15.10
C GLU A 52 0.91 -6.21 -14.80
N GLY A 53 0.86 -5.39 -15.86
CA GLY A 53 0.86 -3.94 -15.77
C GLY A 53 -0.47 -3.41 -15.24
N LEU A 54 -0.46 -2.80 -14.06
CA LEU A 54 -1.62 -2.19 -13.40
C LEU A 54 -1.38 -0.70 -13.18
N ARG A 55 -2.32 0.13 -13.62
CA ARG A 55 -2.33 1.56 -13.26
C ARG A 55 -3.05 1.74 -11.92
N LEU A 56 -2.34 2.26 -10.92
CA LEU A 56 -2.86 2.54 -9.59
C LEU A 56 -2.93 4.04 -9.34
N SER A 57 -4.09 4.52 -8.94
CA SER A 57 -4.25 5.88 -8.41
C SER A 57 -3.83 5.91 -6.94
N LEU A 58 -3.19 7.00 -6.54
CA LEU A 58 -2.85 7.25 -5.14
C LEU A 58 -3.99 8.04 -4.48
N THR A 59 -4.27 7.74 -3.22
CA THR A 59 -5.11 8.62 -2.40
C THR A 59 -4.43 9.97 -2.22
N THR A 60 -5.20 11.01 -1.90
CA THR A 60 -4.66 12.37 -1.70
C THR A 60 -3.69 12.45 -0.52
N ASP A 61 -3.87 11.59 0.47
CA ASP A 61 -3.09 11.43 1.69
C ASP A 61 -2.09 10.26 1.62
N CYS A 62 -1.84 9.72 0.43
CA CYS A 62 -0.96 8.56 0.28
C CYS A 62 0.44 8.84 0.81
N GLU A 63 0.87 8.07 1.81
CA GLU A 63 2.19 8.20 2.40
C GLU A 63 3.20 7.37 1.62
N ILE A 64 4.25 8.04 1.13
CA ILE A 64 5.32 7.39 0.37
C ILE A 64 6.57 7.43 1.22
N LEU A 65 7.12 6.27 1.55
CA LEU A 65 8.35 6.15 2.31
C LEU A 65 9.50 5.69 1.43
N ARG A 66 10.65 6.37 1.58
CA ARG A 66 11.94 5.90 1.05
C ARG A 66 12.95 5.81 2.18
N LYS A 67 13.53 4.63 2.38
CA LYS A 67 14.42 4.28 3.49
C LYS A 67 13.82 4.65 4.86
N GLY A 68 12.51 4.41 5.01
CA GLY A 68 11.75 4.73 6.21
C GLY A 68 11.44 6.21 6.43
N LYS A 69 11.73 7.10 5.46
CA LYS A 69 11.46 8.53 5.56
C LYS A 69 10.37 8.97 4.59
N PRO A 70 9.41 9.82 5.02
CA PRO A 70 8.39 10.36 4.14
C PRO A 70 8.98 11.10 2.95
N THR A 71 8.38 10.91 1.79
CA THR A 71 8.74 11.54 0.53
C THR A 71 7.50 11.75 -0.35
N GLY A 72 7.67 12.39 -1.50
CA GLY A 72 6.61 12.60 -2.48
C GLY A 72 6.67 11.63 -3.66
N ILE A 73 5.62 11.66 -4.47
CA ILE A 73 5.49 10.85 -5.69
C ILE A 73 6.66 11.05 -6.67
N ALA A 74 7.31 12.21 -6.63
CA ALA A 74 8.50 12.49 -7.44
C ALA A 74 9.73 11.64 -7.09
N SER A 75 9.74 10.97 -5.94
CA SER A 75 10.77 9.99 -5.58
C SER A 75 10.54 8.59 -6.17
N LEU A 76 9.34 8.35 -6.70
CA LEU A 76 9.03 7.13 -7.44
C LEU A 76 9.58 7.28 -8.85
N ARG A 77 10.31 6.27 -9.33
CA ARG A 77 10.81 6.23 -10.69
C ARG A 77 11.34 4.83 -11.04
N PRO A 78 11.30 4.44 -12.32
CA PRO A 78 12.20 3.41 -12.83
C PRO A 78 13.65 3.77 -12.52
N ILE A 79 14.49 2.76 -12.33
CA ILE A 79 15.93 2.96 -12.09
C ILE A 79 16.63 3.14 -13.44
N THR A 80 16.29 2.30 -14.42
CA THR A 80 16.71 2.39 -15.83
C THR A 80 15.56 1.93 -16.73
N ASP A 81 15.77 1.89 -18.05
CA ASP A 81 14.78 1.33 -19.00
C ASP A 81 14.57 -0.19 -18.83
N LYS A 82 15.49 -0.86 -18.13
CA LYS A 82 15.48 -2.32 -17.92
C LYS A 82 15.37 -2.70 -16.44
N ASP A 83 15.56 -1.73 -15.53
CA ASP A 83 15.51 -1.92 -14.09
C ASP A 83 14.46 -1.02 -13.46
N PHE A 84 13.57 -1.64 -12.69
CA PHE A 84 12.47 -0.95 -12.07
C PHE A 84 12.68 -0.90 -10.56
N GLN A 85 12.04 0.09 -9.93
CA GLN A 85 12.10 0.29 -8.49
C GLN A 85 11.07 -0.61 -7.83
N ASP A 86 11.51 -1.48 -6.93
CA ASP A 86 10.62 -2.31 -6.12
C ASP A 86 9.81 -1.46 -5.15
N ALA A 87 8.55 -1.83 -4.99
CA ALA A 87 7.58 -1.17 -4.14
C ALA A 87 6.71 -2.20 -3.40
N LEU A 88 6.47 -1.95 -2.11
CA LEU A 88 5.33 -2.51 -1.38
C LEU A 88 4.23 -1.47 -1.33
N ILE A 89 3.06 -1.84 -1.81
CA ILE A 89 1.92 -0.94 -1.95
C ILE A 89 0.75 -1.49 -1.15
N TRP A 90 0.21 -0.67 -0.25
CA TRP A 90 -1.04 -0.96 0.45
C TRP A 90 -2.18 -0.40 -0.39
N VAL A 91 -2.96 -1.31 -0.95
CA VAL A 91 -4.13 -1.01 -1.75
C VAL A 91 -5.36 -1.10 -0.87
N ASN A 92 -6.13 -0.03 -0.82
CA ASN A 92 -7.38 0.04 -0.07
C ASN A 92 -8.54 -0.67 -0.80
N ASN A 93 -9.70 -0.75 -0.16
CA ASN A 93 -10.88 -1.41 -0.72
C ASN A 93 -11.42 -0.73 -2.00
N GLN A 94 -10.99 0.49 -2.30
CA GLN A 94 -11.34 1.23 -3.52
C GLN A 94 -10.33 0.98 -4.66
N GLY A 95 -9.32 0.13 -4.43
CA GLY A 95 -8.27 -0.14 -5.41
C GLY A 95 -7.21 0.97 -5.51
N GLN A 96 -7.17 1.90 -4.54
CA GLN A 96 -6.21 3.01 -4.53
C GLN A 96 -5.04 2.72 -3.59
N ALA A 97 -3.86 3.22 -3.94
CA ALA A 97 -2.68 3.15 -3.09
C ALA A 97 -2.76 4.20 -1.97
N SER A 98 -2.77 3.75 -0.72
CA SER A 98 -2.77 4.63 0.46
C SER A 98 -1.42 4.69 1.17
N TYR A 99 -0.55 3.71 0.92
CA TYR A 99 0.80 3.69 1.45
C TYR A 99 1.74 3.00 0.48
N ILE A 100 2.92 3.58 0.27
CA ILE A 100 3.93 3.05 -0.64
C ILE A 100 5.28 3.06 0.06
N LEU A 101 5.87 1.89 0.24
CA LEU A 101 7.26 1.75 0.66
C LEU A 101 8.11 1.42 -0.56
N VAL A 102 9.03 2.32 -0.91
CA VAL A 102 10.03 2.08 -1.96
C VAL A 102 11.43 2.09 -1.37
N ASN A 103 12.22 1.08 -1.71
CA ASN A 103 13.66 1.07 -1.45
C ASN A 103 14.38 0.47 -2.63
N TYR A 104 15.57 0.99 -2.89
CA TYR A 104 16.57 0.29 -3.67
C TYR A 104 17.93 0.87 -3.26
N THR A 105 18.95 0.03 -3.28
CA THR A 105 20.32 0.44 -3.04
C THR A 105 21.18 -0.13 -4.16
N VAL A 106 22.05 0.72 -4.70
CA VAL A 106 23.12 0.31 -5.61
C VAL A 106 24.41 0.48 -4.80
N GLU A 107 25.15 -0.60 -4.65
CA GLU A 107 26.39 -0.65 -3.89
C GLU A 107 27.50 -1.21 -4.79
N GLU A 108 28.74 -0.82 -4.54
CA GLU A 108 29.90 -1.41 -5.21
C GLU A 108 30.44 -2.54 -4.30
N GLU A 109 30.50 -3.77 -4.80
CA GLU A 109 31.09 -4.91 -4.11
C GLU A 109 32.59 -5.06 -4.42
N ASP A 110 33.27 -5.88 -3.61
CA ASP A 110 34.69 -6.18 -3.77
C ASP A 110 35.03 -6.58 -5.21
N LYS A 111 35.95 -5.83 -5.84
CA LYS A 111 36.36 -5.84 -7.27
C LYS A 111 35.64 -4.85 -8.19
N GLY A 112 34.87 -3.92 -7.63
CA GLY A 112 34.31 -2.79 -8.39
C GLY A 112 33.05 -3.11 -9.19
N ILE A 113 32.33 -4.17 -8.78
CA ILE A 113 31.09 -4.59 -9.42
C ILE A 113 29.93 -3.86 -8.75
N LEU A 114 29.11 -3.16 -9.53
CA LEU A 114 27.89 -2.55 -9.01
C LEU A 114 26.80 -3.62 -8.84
N VAL A 115 26.24 -3.70 -7.64
CA VAL A 115 25.21 -4.65 -7.24
C VAL A 115 23.95 -3.90 -6.84
N LYS A 116 22.84 -4.27 -7.46
CA LYS A 116 21.49 -3.79 -7.13
C LYS A 116 20.88 -4.72 -6.09
N ARG A 117 20.36 -4.14 -5.00
CA ARG A 117 19.60 -4.89 -3.98
C ARG A 117 18.14 -4.47 -3.98
N ASP A 118 17.25 -5.48 -3.93
CA ASP A 118 15.80 -5.30 -3.77
C ASP A 118 15.44 -4.78 -2.37
N ILE A 119 14.16 -4.52 -2.15
CA ILE A 119 13.62 -4.07 -0.85
C ILE A 119 13.83 -5.08 0.30
N PHE A 120 14.13 -6.34 -0.02
CA PHE A 120 14.41 -7.43 0.91
C PHE A 120 15.91 -7.73 1.06
N GLY A 121 16.78 -6.94 0.40
CA GLY A 121 18.23 -7.09 0.42
C GLY A 121 18.81 -8.16 -0.52
N LYS A 122 17.99 -8.77 -1.38
CA LYS A 122 18.47 -9.76 -2.36
C LYS A 122 19.10 -9.07 -3.56
N ILE A 123 20.15 -9.70 -4.09
CA ILE A 123 20.81 -9.27 -5.32
C ILE A 123 19.89 -9.64 -6.50
N GLN A 124 19.63 -8.66 -7.38
CA GLN A 124 18.93 -8.85 -8.64
C GLN A 124 19.90 -8.88 -9.82
#